data_AF-A0A523M752-F1
#
_entry.id   AF-A0A523M752-F1
#
_cell.length_a   1.000
_cell.length_b   1.000
_cell.length_c   1.000
_cell.angle_alpha   90.00
_cell.angle_beta   90.00
_cell.angle_gamma   90.00
#
_symmetry.space_group_name_H-M   'P 1'
#
loop_
_entity.id
_entity.type
_entity.pdbx_description
1 polymer ?
#
loop_
_entity_poly.entity_id
_entity_poly.type
_entity_poly.pdbx_seq_one_letter_code
_entity_poly.pdbx_strand_id
1 'polypeptide(L)'
;MKDSADTLRRFLFSKEEIRGSIVRLQDTWQHLLNADAYPVHVQAMLGEALAATALLGRNLKFDGRLTLQIQGGEHLRLLVLQCDHQLRMRGLARFGDIVPDTFTELVDSCALCVTVESGRESERYQSIVPLSEIDLAESLALYYQQSVQLPTIFMLAADGECAAGLMLQALPERKPGSGCWKRMVEGLQGLDVTRMSQVQDEVLLTAL
;
A
#
# COMPACT_ATOMS: atom_id res chain seq x y z
N MET A 1 -5.27 15.14 -23.27
CA MET A 1 -4.91 14.20 -22.20
C MET A 1 -3.55 14.62 -21.71
N LYS A 2 -3.43 15.13 -20.47
CA LYS A 2 -2.12 15.16 -19.83
C LYS A 2 -1.73 13.70 -19.65
N ASP A 3 -0.56 13.30 -20.14
CA ASP A 3 0.03 12.04 -19.70
C ASP A 3 0.16 12.15 -18.19
N SER A 4 -0.63 11.34 -17.47
CA SER A 4 -0.58 11.35 -16.03
C SER A 4 0.78 10.81 -15.61
N ALA A 5 1.43 11.48 -14.65
CA ALA A 5 2.70 11.03 -14.07
C ALA A 5 2.53 9.80 -13.15
N ASP A 6 1.31 9.28 -13.04
CA ASP A 6 0.97 8.09 -12.26
C ASP A 6 1.28 6.82 -13.06
N THR A 7 2.06 5.92 -12.49
CA THR A 7 2.41 4.63 -13.08
C THR A 7 2.06 3.48 -12.15
N LEU A 8 1.59 2.38 -12.74
CA LEU A 8 1.48 1.09 -12.07
C LEU A 8 1.99 0.01 -13.01
N ARG A 9 3.11 -0.62 -12.65
CA ARG A 9 3.77 -1.65 -13.47
C ARG A 9 3.75 -2.99 -12.76
N ARG A 10 3.46 -4.05 -13.52
CA ARG A 10 3.53 -5.44 -13.05
C ARG A 10 4.77 -6.10 -13.60
N PHE A 11 5.32 -7.01 -12.83
CA PHE A 11 6.41 -7.86 -13.26
C PHE A 11 6.30 -9.25 -12.65
N LEU A 12 7.01 -10.19 -13.25
CA LEU A 12 7.01 -11.60 -12.90
C LEU A 12 8.44 -12.13 -12.98
N PHE A 13 8.95 -12.63 -11.86
CA PHE A 13 10.18 -13.39 -11.79
C PHE A 13 9.84 -14.87 -11.89
N SER A 14 9.73 -15.36 -13.14
CA SER A 14 9.23 -16.72 -13.43
C SER A 14 10.10 -17.83 -12.85
N LYS A 15 11.43 -17.64 -12.78
CA LYS A 15 12.33 -18.64 -12.19
C LYS A 15 12.22 -18.67 -10.67
N GLU A 16 11.94 -17.51 -10.09
CA GLU A 16 11.86 -17.30 -8.65
C GLU A 16 10.46 -17.60 -8.10
N GLU A 17 9.47 -17.81 -8.97
CA GLU A 17 8.06 -18.01 -8.62
C GLU A 17 7.51 -16.84 -7.78
N ILE A 18 7.91 -15.60 -8.14
CA ILE A 18 7.51 -14.37 -7.46
C ILE A 18 6.88 -13.42 -8.47
N ARG A 19 5.72 -12.86 -8.12
CA ARG A 19 5.10 -11.75 -8.84
C ARG A 19 5.25 -10.47 -8.04
N GLY A 20 5.27 -9.34 -8.74
CA GLY A 20 5.30 -8.04 -8.07
C GLY A 20 4.62 -6.93 -8.84
N SER A 21 4.50 -5.80 -8.18
CA SER A 21 3.96 -4.57 -8.75
C SER A 21 4.63 -3.36 -8.13
N ILE A 22 5.02 -2.39 -8.95
CA ILE A 22 5.49 -1.07 -8.53
C ILE A 22 4.40 -0.06 -8.86
N VAL A 23 4.14 0.87 -7.95
CA VAL A 23 3.28 2.02 -8.18
C VAL A 23 4.02 3.31 -7.85
N ARG A 24 3.78 4.34 -8.65
CA ARG A 24 4.19 5.73 -8.40
C ARG A 24 3.01 6.63 -8.71
N LEU A 25 2.62 7.46 -7.76
CA LEU A 25 1.45 8.33 -7.85
C LEU A 25 1.92 9.75 -7.53
N GLN A 26 1.93 10.61 -8.54
CA GLN A 26 2.25 12.03 -8.44
C GLN A 26 0.97 12.84 -8.58
N ASP A 27 0.27 12.76 -9.71
CA ASP A 27 -0.92 13.58 -9.97
C ASP A 27 -2.04 13.26 -8.97
N THR A 28 -2.34 11.97 -8.77
CA THR A 28 -3.36 11.56 -7.79
C THR A 28 -2.97 11.95 -6.38
N TRP A 29 -1.67 11.89 -6.05
CA TRP A 29 -1.17 12.27 -4.74
C TRP A 29 -1.27 13.78 -4.50
N GLN A 30 -0.83 14.59 -5.46
CA GLN A 30 -0.95 16.05 -5.43
C GLN A 30 -2.41 16.49 -5.30
N HIS A 31 -3.33 15.84 -6.02
CA HIS A 31 -4.76 16.15 -5.89
C HIS A 31 -5.28 15.91 -4.47
N LEU A 32 -4.80 14.87 -3.80
CA LEU A 32 -5.25 14.50 -2.46
C LEU A 32 -4.60 15.37 -1.38
N LEU A 33 -3.30 15.70 -1.54
CA LEU A 33 -2.60 16.66 -0.68
C LEU A 33 -3.20 18.06 -0.73
N ASN A 34 -3.63 18.52 -1.90
CA ASN A 34 -4.22 19.86 -2.05
C ASN A 34 -5.66 19.96 -1.53
N ALA A 35 -6.27 18.86 -1.08
CA ALA A 35 -7.64 18.85 -0.57
C ALA A 35 -7.75 19.38 0.88
N ASP A 36 -6.68 19.28 1.68
CA ASP A 36 -6.65 19.73 3.08
C ASP A 36 -5.22 20.02 3.53
N ALA A 37 -5.05 20.79 4.61
CA ALA A 37 -3.76 21.12 5.20
C ALA A 37 -3.29 20.01 6.15
N TYR A 38 -2.86 18.87 5.59
CA TYR A 38 -2.37 17.75 6.37
C TYR A 38 -1.00 18.04 7.01
N PRO A 39 -0.79 17.73 8.29
CA PRO A 39 0.53 17.71 8.91
C PRO A 39 1.45 16.66 8.27
N VAL A 40 2.76 16.87 8.30
CA VAL A 40 3.74 16.04 7.56
C VAL A 40 3.63 14.54 7.83
N HIS A 41 3.41 14.13 9.09
CA HIS A 41 3.27 12.71 9.44
C HIS A 41 1.94 12.11 8.96
N VAL A 42 0.87 12.92 8.91
CA VAL A 42 -0.41 12.50 8.32
C VAL A 42 -0.27 12.40 6.79
N GLN A 43 0.50 13.30 6.15
CA GLN A 43 0.80 13.22 4.73
C GLN A 43 1.53 11.92 4.39
N ALA A 44 2.61 11.60 5.12
CA ALA A 44 3.37 10.37 4.91
C ALA A 44 2.45 9.14 5.00
N MET A 45 1.65 9.05 6.08
CA MET A 45 0.72 7.95 6.30
C MET A 45 -0.35 7.84 5.19
N LEU A 46 -0.90 8.98 4.76
CA LEU A 46 -1.90 9.05 3.72
C LEU A 46 -1.35 8.67 2.34
N GLY A 47 -0.11 9.07 2.03
CA GLY A 47 0.57 8.70 0.80
C GLY A 47 0.96 7.23 0.76
N GLU A 48 1.50 6.67 1.84
CA GLU A 48 1.78 5.23 1.94
C GLU A 48 0.50 4.40 1.77
N ALA A 49 -0.58 4.81 2.45
CA ALA A 49 -1.87 4.17 2.31
C ALA A 49 -2.45 4.30 0.89
N LEU A 50 -2.21 5.41 0.19
CA LEU A 50 -2.62 5.63 -1.20
C LEU A 50 -1.89 4.65 -2.13
N ALA A 51 -0.57 4.53 -1.99
CA ALA A 51 0.23 3.56 -2.74
C ALA A 51 -0.24 2.12 -2.46
N ALA A 52 -0.45 1.76 -1.19
CA ALA A 52 -1.00 0.46 -0.82
C ALA A 52 -2.37 0.20 -1.47
N THR A 53 -3.28 1.17 -1.40
CA THR A 53 -4.62 1.07 -1.98
C THR A 53 -4.56 0.81 -3.49
N ALA A 54 -3.63 1.44 -4.21
CA ALA A 54 -3.43 1.18 -5.64
C ALA A 54 -2.88 -0.24 -5.91
N LEU A 55 -1.89 -0.69 -5.13
CA LEU A 55 -1.31 -2.03 -5.23
C LEU A 55 -2.36 -3.12 -4.97
N LEU A 56 -3.20 -2.94 -3.95
CA LEU A 56 -4.28 -3.85 -3.60
C LEU A 56 -5.41 -3.81 -4.65
N GLY A 57 -5.82 -2.61 -5.06
CA GLY A 57 -6.89 -2.37 -6.02
C GLY A 57 -6.65 -3.02 -7.38
N ARG A 58 -5.39 -3.19 -7.78
CA ARG A 58 -5.02 -3.89 -9.01
C ARG A 58 -5.49 -5.35 -9.07
N ASN A 59 -5.76 -5.97 -7.92
CA ASN A 59 -6.24 -7.35 -7.83
C ASN A 59 -7.77 -7.47 -7.85
N LEU A 60 -8.49 -6.34 -7.93
CA LEU A 60 -9.95 -6.34 -8.07
C LEU A 60 -10.38 -6.98 -9.40
N LYS A 61 -11.41 -7.81 -9.34
CA LYS A 61 -12.14 -8.29 -10.53
C LYS A 61 -13.06 -7.19 -11.06
N PHE A 62 -13.58 -7.37 -12.27
CA PHE A 62 -14.46 -6.39 -12.94
C PHE A 62 -15.61 -5.93 -12.03
N ASP A 63 -15.85 -4.61 -11.99
CA ASP A 63 -16.87 -3.88 -11.22
C ASP A 63 -16.71 -3.84 -9.69
N GLY A 64 -15.53 -4.14 -9.14
CA GLY A 64 -15.27 -4.04 -7.70
C GLY A 64 -14.84 -2.65 -7.20
N ARG A 65 -14.97 -2.45 -5.88
CA ARG A 65 -14.42 -1.35 -5.08
C ARG A 65 -13.61 -1.91 -3.91
N LEU A 66 -12.45 -1.33 -3.66
CA LEU A 66 -11.65 -1.57 -2.46
C LEU A 66 -11.67 -0.31 -1.59
N THR A 67 -11.84 -0.49 -0.29
CA THR A 67 -11.68 0.55 0.72
C THR A 67 -10.61 0.11 1.71
N LEU A 68 -9.54 0.90 1.83
CA LEU A 68 -8.55 0.80 2.90
C LEU A 68 -8.87 1.89 3.92
N GLN A 69 -9.00 1.51 5.18
CA GLN A 69 -9.36 2.42 6.25
C GLN A 69 -8.51 2.17 7.49
N ILE A 70 -8.03 3.23 8.12
CA ILE A 70 -7.34 3.20 9.41
C ILE A 70 -8.15 4.08 10.35
N GLN A 71 -8.50 3.55 11.52
CA GLN A 71 -9.43 4.23 12.42
C GLN A 71 -9.22 3.82 13.87
N GLY A 72 -9.67 4.66 14.79
CA GLY A 72 -9.78 4.33 16.22
C GLY A 72 -8.85 5.12 17.13
N GLY A 73 -7.79 5.73 16.58
CA GLY A 73 -6.84 6.52 17.35
C GLY A 73 -7.32 7.93 17.68
N GLU A 74 -6.66 8.55 18.66
CA GLU A 74 -6.89 9.95 19.03
C GLU A 74 -6.24 10.92 18.02
N HIS A 75 -4.99 10.64 17.66
CA HIS A 75 -4.16 11.45 16.78
C HIS A 75 -4.52 11.26 15.31
N LEU A 76 -4.63 10.01 14.85
CA LEU A 76 -5.22 9.65 13.56
C LEU A 76 -6.62 9.07 13.77
N ARG A 77 -7.63 9.94 13.72
CA ARG A 77 -9.03 9.55 13.97
C ARG A 77 -9.61 8.68 12.87
N LEU A 78 -9.31 9.04 11.61
CA LEU A 78 -9.75 8.32 10.44
C LEU A 78 -8.82 8.60 9.26
N LEU A 79 -8.37 7.58 8.58
CA LEU A 79 -7.82 7.65 7.23
C LEU A 79 -8.64 6.70 6.38
N VAL A 80 -9.16 7.17 5.26
CA VAL A 80 -9.94 6.33 4.35
C VAL A 80 -9.55 6.61 2.92
N LEU A 81 -9.26 5.52 2.19
CA LEU A 81 -8.95 5.53 0.78
C LEU A 81 -9.81 4.50 0.08
N GLN A 82 -10.31 4.87 -1.09
CA GLN A 82 -11.11 4.02 -1.94
C GLN A 82 -10.51 4.00 -3.33
N CYS A 83 -10.48 2.82 -3.94
CA CYS A 83 -10.18 2.66 -5.35
C CYS A 83 -11.22 1.74 -6.00
N ASP A 84 -11.54 1.99 -7.26
CA ASP A 84 -12.33 1.08 -8.08
C ASP A 84 -11.45 0.25 -9.01
N HIS A 85 -12.06 -0.64 -9.78
CA HIS A 85 -11.38 -1.48 -10.76
C HIS A 85 -10.64 -0.70 -11.87
N GLN A 86 -10.95 0.59 -12.07
CA GLN A 86 -10.25 1.48 -13.01
C GLN A 86 -9.10 2.24 -12.34
N LEU A 87 -8.81 1.95 -11.07
CA LEU A 87 -7.85 2.65 -10.23
C LEU A 87 -8.17 4.13 -10.06
N ARG A 88 -9.45 4.52 -10.17
CA ARG A 88 -9.88 5.86 -9.76
C ARG A 88 -9.88 5.90 -8.25
N MET A 89 -9.08 6.80 -7.68
CA MET A 89 -8.83 6.85 -6.25
C MET A 89 -9.40 8.11 -5.63
N ARG A 90 -9.84 7.99 -4.38
CA ARG A 90 -10.23 9.12 -3.52
C ARG A 90 -9.99 8.76 -2.07
N GLY A 91 -9.75 9.76 -1.24
CA GLY A 91 -9.62 9.54 0.19
C GLY A 91 -9.41 10.84 0.94
N LEU A 92 -9.28 10.69 2.25
CA LEU A 92 -8.99 11.77 3.18
C LEU A 92 -8.41 11.21 4.47
N ALA A 93 -7.83 12.09 5.27
CA ALA A 93 -7.54 11.83 6.67
C ALA A 93 -8.28 12.84 7.57
N ARG A 94 -8.58 12.41 8.80
CA ARG A 94 -9.05 13.23 9.91
C ARG A 94 -8.13 12.95 11.07
N PHE A 95 -7.60 14.01 11.65
CA PHE A 95 -6.61 13.95 12.72
C PHE A 95 -7.09 14.79 13.92
N GLY A 96 -6.45 14.55 15.07
CA GLY A 96 -6.65 15.32 16.29
C GLY A 96 -5.92 16.65 16.26
N ASP A 97 -6.08 17.44 17.33
CA ASP A 97 -5.41 18.74 17.46
C ASP A 97 -3.90 18.60 17.67
N ILE A 98 -3.48 17.47 18.24
CA ILE A 98 -2.07 17.09 18.44
C ILE A 98 -1.74 15.97 17.46
N VAL A 99 -0.71 16.18 16.65
CA VAL A 99 -0.17 15.17 15.73
C VAL A 99 1.27 14.86 16.17
N PRO A 100 1.54 13.64 16.65
CA PRO A 100 2.87 13.20 17.05
C PRO A 100 3.84 13.08 15.87
N ASP A 101 5.14 13.11 16.17
CA ASP A 101 6.21 12.98 15.16
C ASP A 101 6.60 11.51 14.89
N THR A 102 6.09 10.57 15.69
CA THR A 102 6.39 9.15 15.55
C THR A 102 5.20 8.38 14.98
N PHE A 103 5.49 7.38 14.15
CA PHE A 103 4.46 6.51 13.58
C PHE A 103 3.64 5.81 14.68
N THR A 104 4.32 5.21 15.66
CA THR A 104 3.70 4.45 16.75
C THR A 104 2.71 5.28 17.55
N GLU A 105 3.06 6.52 17.91
CA GLU A 105 2.13 7.41 18.62
C GLU A 105 1.00 7.92 17.72
N LEU A 106 1.30 8.25 16.45
CA LEU A 106 0.29 8.72 15.49
C LEU A 106 -0.86 7.72 15.34
N VAL A 107 -0.53 6.43 15.32
CA VAL A 107 -1.46 5.35 15.03
C VAL A 107 -1.87 4.55 16.26
N ASP A 108 -1.56 5.04 17.47
CA ASP A 108 -1.94 4.35 18.69
C ASP A 108 -3.44 4.05 18.70
N SER A 109 -3.80 2.85 19.16
CA SER A 109 -5.18 2.35 19.22
C SER A 109 -5.90 2.29 17.85
N CYS A 110 -5.20 2.45 16.72
CA CYS A 110 -5.78 2.30 15.39
C CYS A 110 -5.90 0.83 14.95
N ALA A 111 -6.90 0.56 14.13
CA ALA A 111 -7.06 -0.68 13.40
C ALA A 111 -7.07 -0.42 11.89
N LEU A 112 -6.48 -1.34 11.12
CA LEU A 112 -6.56 -1.39 9.66
C LEU A 112 -7.75 -2.24 9.24
N CYS A 113 -8.67 -1.63 8.52
CA CYS A 113 -9.83 -2.24 7.90
C CYS A 113 -9.67 -2.25 6.39
N VAL A 114 -9.67 -3.42 5.76
CA VAL A 114 -9.70 -3.56 4.30
C VAL A 114 -11.03 -4.17 3.89
N THR A 115 -11.81 -3.42 3.11
CA THR A 115 -13.11 -3.86 2.58
C THR A 115 -13.02 -4.02 1.08
N VAL A 116 -13.43 -5.17 0.57
CA VAL A 116 -13.56 -5.45 -0.86
C VAL A 116 -15.03 -5.71 -1.15
N GLU A 117 -15.59 -4.93 -2.06
CA GLU A 117 -16.96 -5.08 -2.56
C GLU A 117 -16.85 -5.44 -4.03
N SER A 118 -17.34 -6.61 -4.43
CA SER A 118 -17.56 -6.87 -5.86
C SER A 118 -18.85 -6.17 -6.31
N GLY A 119 -19.00 -5.88 -7.61
CA GLY A 119 -20.19 -5.20 -8.15
C GLY A 119 -21.51 -5.96 -7.98
N ARG A 120 -21.51 -7.08 -7.24
CA ARG A 120 -22.67 -7.87 -6.83
C ARG A 120 -22.82 -7.78 -5.31
N GLU A 121 -24.00 -7.41 -4.81
CA GLU A 121 -24.26 -7.17 -3.38
C GLU A 121 -23.85 -8.34 -2.45
N SER A 122 -23.80 -9.57 -2.96
CA SER A 122 -23.50 -10.78 -2.17
C SER A 122 -22.01 -11.04 -1.93
N GLU A 123 -21.09 -10.22 -2.43
CA GLU A 123 -19.65 -10.45 -2.38
C GLU A 123 -18.91 -9.26 -1.74
N ARG A 124 -19.35 -8.88 -0.54
CA ARG A 124 -18.61 -7.96 0.34
C ARG A 124 -17.80 -8.74 1.36
N TYR A 125 -16.50 -8.50 1.38
CA TYR A 125 -15.57 -9.04 2.36
C TYR A 125 -14.88 -7.90 3.11
N GLN A 126 -14.75 -8.04 4.44
CA GLN A 126 -14.04 -7.08 5.27
C GLN A 126 -13.07 -7.83 6.19
N SER A 127 -11.83 -7.38 6.20
CA SER A 127 -10.81 -7.77 7.16
C SER A 127 -10.49 -6.61 8.08
N ILE A 128 -10.28 -6.94 9.34
CA ILE A 128 -9.84 -5.99 10.36
C ILE A 128 -8.61 -6.60 11.02
N VAL A 129 -7.49 -5.90 10.97
CA VAL A 129 -6.25 -6.28 11.65
C VAL A 129 -5.79 -5.11 12.53
N PRO A 130 -5.18 -5.38 13.68
CA PRO A 130 -4.49 -4.33 14.43
C PRO A 130 -3.40 -3.70 13.55
N LEU A 131 -3.18 -2.40 13.70
CA LEU A 131 -2.03 -1.78 13.06
C LEU A 131 -0.76 -2.21 13.81
N SER A 132 0.31 -2.50 13.06
CA SER A 132 1.64 -2.74 13.62
C SER A 132 2.13 -1.48 14.33
N GLU A 133 3.01 -1.66 15.32
CA GLU A 133 3.72 -0.56 15.99
C GLU A 133 4.92 -0.06 15.17
N ILE A 134 5.29 -0.77 14.09
CA ILE A 134 6.47 -0.48 13.25
C ILE A 134 6.09 0.38 12.04
N ASP A 135 5.27 -0.16 11.13
CA ASP A 135 4.83 0.55 9.92
C ASP A 135 3.52 -0.02 9.31
N LEU A 136 3.01 0.66 8.27
CA LEU A 136 1.83 0.24 7.52
C LEU A 136 2.09 -1.03 6.68
N ALA A 137 3.31 -1.21 6.17
CA ALA A 137 3.67 -2.31 5.29
C ALA A 137 3.55 -3.67 6.00
N GLU A 138 3.99 -3.76 7.25
CA GLU A 138 3.82 -4.94 8.10
C GLU A 138 2.35 -5.24 8.37
N SER A 139 1.56 -4.21 8.67
CA SER A 139 0.11 -4.35 8.90
C SER A 139 -0.60 -4.95 7.67
N LEU A 140 -0.20 -4.51 6.47
CA LEU A 140 -0.70 -5.05 5.20
C LEU A 140 -0.20 -6.47 4.93
N ALA A 141 1.05 -6.78 5.27
CA ALA A 141 1.56 -8.14 5.17
C ALA A 141 0.76 -9.11 6.07
N LEU A 142 0.42 -8.70 7.30
CA LEU A 142 -0.44 -9.46 8.21
C LEU A 142 -1.84 -9.66 7.63
N TYR A 143 -2.45 -8.61 7.06
CA TYR A 143 -3.72 -8.71 6.34
C TYR A 143 -3.65 -9.74 5.20
N TYR A 144 -2.60 -9.69 4.36
CA TYR A 144 -2.42 -10.65 3.27
C TYR A 144 -2.21 -12.09 3.78
N GLN A 145 -1.47 -12.26 4.87
CA GLN A 145 -1.29 -13.57 5.49
C GLN A 145 -2.63 -14.18 5.92
N GLN A 146 -3.53 -13.38 6.50
CA GLN A 146 -4.84 -13.85 6.97
C GLN A 146 -5.86 -14.04 5.83
N SER A 147 -5.92 -13.10 4.88
CA SER A 147 -6.98 -13.06 3.86
C SER A 147 -6.61 -13.74 2.54
N VAL A 148 -5.34 -13.70 2.14
CA VAL A 148 -4.86 -14.19 0.83
C VAL A 148 -4.01 -15.46 0.99
N GLN A 149 -3.44 -15.70 2.18
CA GLN A 149 -2.63 -16.88 2.50
C GLN A 149 -1.41 -17.07 1.60
N LEU A 150 -0.89 -15.98 1.04
CA LEU A 150 0.34 -15.96 0.24
C LEU A 150 1.37 -15.05 0.92
N PRO A 151 2.63 -15.51 1.06
CA PRO A 151 3.73 -14.65 1.49
C PRO A 151 3.80 -13.40 0.62
N THR A 152 3.65 -12.24 1.27
CA THR A 152 3.55 -10.94 0.60
C THR A 152 4.36 -9.93 1.39
N ILE A 153 5.14 -9.11 0.68
CA ILE A 153 5.90 -7.99 1.25
C ILE A 153 5.44 -6.72 0.57
N PHE A 154 5.35 -5.67 1.37
CA PHE A 154 5.12 -4.31 0.92
C PHE A 154 6.33 -3.46 1.28
N MET A 155 6.66 -2.50 0.41
CA MET A 155 7.48 -1.35 0.75
C MET A 155 6.70 -0.13 0.28
N LEU A 156 6.53 0.85 1.16
CA LEU A 156 5.69 2.02 0.93
C LEU A 156 6.46 3.25 1.34
N ALA A 157 6.36 4.31 0.54
CA ALA A 157 6.97 5.59 0.86
C ALA A 157 6.14 6.71 0.24
N ALA A 158 6.11 7.85 0.92
CA ALA A 158 5.55 9.07 0.36
C ALA A 158 6.33 10.29 0.81
N ASP A 159 6.46 11.26 -0.09
CA ASP A 159 6.98 12.59 0.21
C ASP A 159 6.00 13.66 -0.32
N GLY A 160 6.41 14.93 -0.31
CA GLY A 160 5.56 16.03 -0.79
C GLY A 160 5.23 15.98 -2.28
N GLU A 161 5.90 15.12 -3.06
CA GLU A 161 5.78 15.05 -4.52
C GLU A 161 5.13 13.76 -5.00
N CYS A 162 5.51 12.61 -4.41
CA CYS A 162 5.15 11.29 -4.89
C CYS A 162 4.80 10.32 -3.76
N ALA A 163 3.72 9.57 -3.92
CA ALA A 163 3.43 8.34 -3.18
C ALA A 163 3.86 7.13 -4.02
N ALA A 164 4.67 6.25 -3.46
CA ALA A 164 5.25 5.11 -4.16
C ALA A 164 5.13 3.82 -3.34
N GLY A 165 5.11 2.69 -4.03
CA GLY A 165 5.11 1.40 -3.36
C GLY A 165 5.56 0.24 -4.24
N LEU A 166 6.11 -0.78 -3.59
CA LEU A 166 6.38 -2.08 -4.16
C LEU A 166 5.59 -3.15 -3.41
N MET A 167 4.98 -4.05 -4.15
CA MET A 167 4.44 -5.30 -3.65
C MET A 167 5.21 -6.47 -4.27
N LEU A 168 5.64 -7.42 -3.45
CA LEU A 168 6.16 -8.72 -3.89
C LEU A 168 5.35 -9.83 -3.25
N GLN A 169 5.03 -10.87 -4.03
CA GLN A 169 4.21 -11.97 -3.58
C GLN A 169 4.63 -13.29 -4.20
N ALA A 170 4.72 -14.33 -3.38
CA ALA A 170 4.97 -15.68 -3.85
C ALA A 170 3.79 -16.22 -4.69
N LEU A 171 4.07 -17.00 -5.72
CA LEU A 171 3.04 -17.70 -6.49
C LEU A 171 2.50 -18.93 -5.74
N PRO A 172 1.23 -19.30 -5.96
CA PRO A 172 0.59 -20.44 -5.28
C PRO A 172 1.19 -21.81 -5.66
N GLU A 173 1.75 -21.95 -6.86
CA GLU A 173 2.29 -23.22 -7.39
C GLU A 173 3.72 -23.54 -6.93
N ARG A 174 4.18 -22.90 -5.85
CA ARG A 174 5.58 -22.95 -5.41
C ARG A 174 6.00 -24.37 -5.01
N LYS A 175 7.06 -24.89 -5.63
CA LYS A 175 7.59 -26.22 -5.30
C LYS A 175 8.28 -26.21 -3.92
N PRO A 176 8.08 -27.24 -3.07
CA PRO A 176 8.84 -27.37 -1.83
C PRO A 176 10.35 -27.34 -2.11
N GLY A 177 11.08 -26.40 -1.51
CA GLY A 177 12.52 -26.23 -1.74
C GLY A 177 12.93 -25.27 -2.88
N SER A 178 11.99 -24.64 -3.61
CA SER A 178 12.30 -23.52 -4.53
C SER A 178 12.64 -22.25 -3.72
N GLY A 179 13.91 -22.17 -3.29
CA GLY A 179 14.41 -21.19 -2.32
C GLY A 179 14.79 -19.83 -2.91
N CYS A 180 13.83 -19.09 -3.45
CA CYS A 180 14.05 -17.74 -3.98
C CYS A 180 13.39 -16.67 -3.10
N TRP A 181 12.25 -16.97 -2.47
CA TRP A 181 11.59 -16.01 -1.57
C TRP A 181 12.51 -15.54 -0.47
N LYS A 182 13.14 -16.45 0.29
CA LYS A 182 14.03 -16.07 1.40
C LYS A 182 15.18 -15.17 0.94
N ARG A 183 15.83 -15.52 -0.18
CA ARG A 183 16.91 -14.71 -0.78
C ARG A 183 16.42 -13.35 -1.27
N MET A 184 15.23 -13.31 -1.88
CA MET A 184 14.59 -12.07 -2.28
C MET A 184 14.34 -11.18 -1.06
N VAL A 185 13.71 -11.72 0.00
CA VAL A 185 13.47 -10.98 1.26
C VAL A 185 14.78 -10.46 1.84
N GLU A 186 15.83 -11.27 1.89
CA GLU A 186 17.16 -10.85 2.38
C GLU A 186 17.74 -9.71 1.53
N GLY A 187 17.60 -9.77 0.20
CA GLY A 187 18.06 -8.70 -0.71
C GLY A 187 17.33 -7.37 -0.51
N LEU A 188 16.05 -7.42 -0.13
CA LEU A 188 15.24 -6.22 0.13
C LEU A 188 15.68 -5.47 1.39
N GLN A 189 16.32 -6.13 2.37
CA GLN A 189 16.73 -5.48 3.62
C GLN A 189 17.76 -4.36 3.42
N GLY A 190 18.45 -4.33 2.28
CA GLY A 190 19.40 -3.27 1.93
C GLY A 190 18.78 -2.11 1.12
N LEU A 191 17.50 -2.19 0.77
CA LEU A 191 16.84 -1.13 0.00
C LEU A 191 16.43 0.02 0.91
N ASP A 192 16.83 1.22 0.52
CA ASP A 192 16.38 2.44 1.17
C ASP A 192 14.97 2.79 0.68
N VAL A 193 13.97 2.34 1.45
CA VAL A 193 12.54 2.55 1.16
C VAL A 193 12.21 4.03 1.03
N THR A 194 12.87 4.90 1.80
CA THR A 194 12.62 6.35 1.78
C THR A 194 12.94 7.00 0.44
N ARG A 195 13.85 6.39 -0.34
CA ARG A 195 14.23 6.86 -1.67
C ARG A 195 13.38 6.27 -2.78
N MET A 196 12.47 5.33 -2.47
CA MET A 196 11.62 4.72 -3.50
C MET A 196 10.76 5.75 -4.23
N SER A 197 10.30 6.81 -3.55
CA SER A 197 9.59 7.93 -4.17
C SER A 197 10.45 8.75 -5.14
N GLN A 198 11.77 8.56 -5.16
CA GLN A 198 12.73 9.33 -5.97
C GLN A 198 13.45 8.50 -7.05
N VAL A 199 13.37 7.16 -6.96
CA VAL A 199 14.06 6.25 -7.87
C VAL A 199 13.14 5.78 -9.00
N GLN A 200 13.65 5.72 -10.24
CA GLN A 200 12.91 5.22 -11.39
C GLN A 200 12.62 3.72 -11.31
N ASP A 201 11.49 3.29 -11.86
CA ASP A 201 11.02 1.89 -11.82
C ASP A 201 12.08 0.92 -12.38
N GLU A 202 12.78 1.27 -13.46
CA GLU A 202 13.80 0.41 -14.09
C GLU A 202 15.01 0.15 -13.16
N VAL A 203 15.39 1.15 -12.37
CA VAL A 203 16.50 1.04 -11.41
C VAL A 203 16.08 0.16 -10.24
N LEU A 204 14.85 0.34 -9.73
CA LEU A 204 14.29 -0.51 -8.68
C LEU A 204 14.20 -1.97 -9.14
N LEU A 205 13.73 -2.23 -10.36
CA LEU A 205 13.63 -3.58 -10.92
C LEU A 205 14.99 -4.25 -11.13
N THR A 206 16.05 -3.47 -11.38
CA THR A 206 17.41 -4.01 -11.53
C THR A 206 18.04 -4.36 -10.17
N ALA A 207 17.55 -3.77 -9.08
CA ALA A 207 18.00 -4.05 -7.72
C ALA A 207 17.32 -5.27 -7.08
N LEU A 208 16.23 -5.78 -7.68
CA LEU A 208 15.46 -6.95 -7.26
C LEU A 208 15.94 -8.22 -7.97
#